data_AF-W4VK53-F1
#
_entry.id   AF-W4VK53-F1
#
_cell.length_a   1.000
_cell.length_b   1.000
_cell.length_c   1.000
_cell.angle_alpha   90.00
_cell.angle_beta   90.00
_cell.angle_gamma   90.00
#
_symmetry.space_group_name_H-M   'P 1'
#
loop_
_entity.id
_entity.type
_entity.pdbx_description
1 polymer ?
#
loop_
_entity_poly.entity_id
_entity_poly.type
_entity_poly.pdbx_seq_one_letter_code
_entity_poly.pdbx_strand_id
1 'polypeptide(L)'
;MPWDTKDYPSSLKNLDNTVRKKAIDIANAMIDEGYQEGRAIPIATEQAKEWYKNATDKEINEVKQMSDEDLRSRGANPESSRPELLKKGGEHVLPHDDGWAVKSEAAKQASDVYSNKQDAINRAKEIANNKQTNVIIHKKDGTIQKNINYE
;
A
#
# COMPACT_ATOMS: atom_id res chain seq x y z
N MET A 1 6.96 9.89 18.47
CA MET A 1 5.59 10.01 19.02
C MET A 1 4.65 10.03 17.83
N PRO A 2 3.52 9.31 17.87
CA PRO A 2 2.59 9.26 16.75
C PRO A 2 1.85 10.60 16.57
N TRP A 3 1.65 11.01 15.32
CA TRP A 3 0.94 12.24 14.96
C TRP A 3 -0.59 12.09 15.05
N ASP A 4 -1.31 13.20 15.19
CA ASP A 4 -2.77 13.26 15.15
C ASP A 4 -3.28 14.49 14.36
N THR A 5 -4.58 14.81 14.42
CA THR A 5 -5.09 15.98 13.67
C THR A 5 -4.68 17.35 14.23
N LYS A 6 -4.03 17.41 15.38
CA LYS A 6 -3.59 18.64 16.06
C LYS A 6 -2.08 18.79 16.03
N ASP A 7 -1.35 17.68 16.03
CA ASP A 7 0.10 17.57 16.08
C ASP A 7 0.58 16.68 14.93
N TYR A 8 0.82 17.31 13.79
CA TYR A 8 1.25 16.68 12.53
C TYR A 8 2.29 17.55 11.81
N PRO A 9 3.13 16.97 10.94
CA PRO A 9 4.17 17.71 10.24
C PRO A 9 3.60 18.77 9.28
N SER A 10 4.29 19.91 9.18
CA SER A 10 3.86 21.07 8.40
C SER A 10 3.59 20.76 6.92
N SER A 11 4.25 19.74 6.36
CA SER A 11 4.03 19.25 4.99
C SER A 11 2.60 18.76 4.75
N LEU A 12 1.87 18.33 5.78
CA LEU A 12 0.49 17.83 5.66
C LEU A 12 -0.57 18.93 5.83
N LYS A 13 -0.18 20.15 6.21
CA LYS A 13 -1.10 21.26 6.55
C LYS A 13 -2.03 21.67 5.42
N ASN A 14 -1.59 21.53 4.17
CA ASN A 14 -2.33 21.95 2.98
C ASN A 14 -3.16 20.82 2.33
N LEU A 15 -3.17 19.62 2.93
CA LEU A 15 -3.95 18.48 2.43
C LEU A 15 -5.40 18.57 2.93
N ASP A 16 -6.35 18.05 2.16
CA ASP A 16 -7.73 17.82 2.61
C ASP A 16 -7.76 17.03 3.92
N ASN A 17 -8.73 17.31 4.80
CA ASN A 17 -8.80 16.70 6.13
C ASN A 17 -8.76 15.15 6.06
N THR A 18 -9.53 14.55 5.16
CA THR A 18 -9.54 13.09 4.98
C THR A 18 -8.18 12.55 4.52
N VAL A 19 -7.55 13.21 3.53
CA VAL A 19 -6.23 12.81 3.00
C VAL A 19 -5.16 12.96 4.07
N ARG A 20 -5.24 14.03 4.87
CA ARG A 20 -4.34 14.30 5.98
C ARG A 20 -4.44 13.26 7.07
N LYS A 21 -5.64 12.96 7.55
CA LYS A 21 -5.90 11.88 8.52
C LYS A 21 -5.33 10.57 8.01
N LYS A 22 -5.54 10.29 6.72
CA LYS A 22 -5.01 9.09 6.09
C LYS A 22 -3.49 9.05 5.99
N ALA A 23 -2.86 10.17 5.65
CA ALA A 23 -1.40 10.28 5.62
C ALA A 23 -0.80 10.11 7.02
N ILE A 24 -1.45 10.65 8.06
CA ILE A 24 -1.03 10.48 9.45
C ILE A 24 -1.11 9.01 9.87
N ASP A 25 -2.24 8.35 9.61
CA ASP A 25 -2.48 6.92 9.87
C ASP A 25 -1.37 6.05 9.25
N ILE A 26 -1.09 6.25 7.96
CA ILE A 26 -0.05 5.51 7.23
C ILE A 26 1.34 5.84 7.77
N ALA A 27 1.67 7.11 7.99
CA ALA A 27 3.01 7.50 8.40
C ALA A 27 3.33 7.01 9.82
N ASN A 28 2.37 7.06 10.75
CA ASN A 28 2.51 6.49 12.09
C ASN A 28 2.77 4.98 12.00
N ALA A 29 2.04 4.25 11.15
CA ALA A 29 2.26 2.82 10.95
C ALA A 29 3.68 2.53 10.41
N MET A 30 4.15 3.30 9.44
CA MET A 30 5.51 3.17 8.90
C MET A 30 6.58 3.46 9.98
N ILE A 31 6.41 4.52 10.77
CA ILE A 31 7.38 4.89 11.81
C ILE A 31 7.49 3.80 12.87
N ASP A 32 6.35 3.24 13.29
CA ASP A 32 6.34 2.14 14.23
C ASP A 32 7.01 0.87 13.67
N GLU A 33 6.97 0.65 12.35
CA GLU A 33 7.69 -0.42 11.66
C GLU A 33 9.20 -0.11 11.51
N GLY A 34 9.66 1.02 12.01
CA GLY A 34 11.06 1.43 12.01
C GLY A 34 11.47 2.32 10.85
N TYR A 35 10.52 2.79 10.03
CA TYR A 35 10.82 3.77 8.99
C TYR A 35 11.17 5.13 9.60
N GLN A 36 12.13 5.82 8.99
CA GLN A 36 12.45 7.19 9.38
C GLN A 36 11.33 8.15 8.97
N GLU A 37 10.99 9.11 9.84
CA GLU A 37 9.94 10.12 9.61
C GLU A 37 10.08 10.83 8.25
N GLY A 38 11.30 11.24 7.89
CA GLY A 38 11.58 11.93 6.62
C GLY A 38 11.29 11.07 5.38
N ARG A 39 11.28 9.74 5.50
CA ARG A 39 10.89 8.80 4.44
C ARG A 39 9.41 8.40 4.54
N ALA A 40 8.90 8.24 5.76
CA ALA A 40 7.51 7.88 6.00
C ALA A 40 6.53 8.95 5.52
N ILE A 41 6.78 10.23 5.83
CA ILE A 41 5.83 11.32 5.52
C ILE A 41 5.55 11.45 4.01
N PRO A 42 6.55 11.51 3.11
CA PRO A 42 6.28 11.66 1.68
C PRO A 42 5.56 10.44 1.09
N ILE A 43 5.96 9.23 1.49
CA ILE A 43 5.35 7.99 1.02
C ILE A 43 3.90 7.90 1.48
N ALA A 44 3.64 8.17 2.77
CA ALA A 44 2.31 8.18 3.33
C ALA A 44 1.40 9.25 2.69
N THR A 45 1.97 10.42 2.38
CA THR A 45 1.24 11.48 1.68
C THR A 45 0.80 11.03 0.28
N GLU A 46 1.69 10.38 -0.47
CA GLU A 46 1.38 9.91 -1.81
C GLU A 46 0.32 8.80 -1.76
N GLN A 47 0.51 7.82 -0.89
CA GLN A 47 -0.45 6.73 -0.69
C GLN A 47 -1.83 7.24 -0.24
N ALA A 48 -1.88 8.24 0.64
CA ALA A 48 -3.14 8.84 1.08
C ALA A 48 -3.90 9.53 -0.07
N LYS A 49 -3.17 10.20 -0.99
CA LYS A 49 -3.77 10.81 -2.18
C LYS A 49 -4.28 9.76 -3.16
N GLU A 50 -3.50 8.71 -3.41
CA GLU A 50 -3.91 7.61 -4.28
C GLU A 50 -5.12 6.88 -3.73
N TRP A 51 -5.13 6.60 -2.42
CA TRP A 51 -6.28 6.03 -1.74
C TRP A 51 -7.51 6.93 -1.93
N TYR A 52 -7.40 8.24 -1.68
CA TYR A 52 -8.55 9.15 -1.79
C TYR A 52 -9.15 9.21 -3.21
N LYS A 53 -8.33 9.06 -4.26
CA LYS A 53 -8.80 9.02 -5.65
C LYS A 53 -9.59 7.75 -5.98
N ASN A 54 -9.28 6.64 -5.32
CA ASN A 54 -9.84 5.31 -5.61
C ASN A 54 -10.84 4.82 -4.54
N ALA A 55 -10.90 5.49 -3.40
CA ALA A 55 -11.72 5.09 -2.26
C ALA A 55 -13.21 5.30 -2.53
N THR A 56 -14.01 4.39 -2.01
CA THR A 56 -15.47 4.53 -1.98
C THR A 56 -15.91 5.52 -0.90
N ASP A 57 -17.12 6.07 -1.04
CA ASP A 57 -17.69 7.00 -0.06
C ASP A 57 -17.74 6.42 1.36
N LYS A 58 -17.96 5.11 1.49
CA LYS A 58 -17.94 4.40 2.77
C LYS A 58 -16.56 4.50 3.43
N GLU A 59 -15.50 4.21 2.68
CA GLU A 59 -14.12 4.25 3.20
C GLU A 59 -13.70 5.69 3.53
N ILE A 60 -14.10 6.65 2.70
CA ILE A 60 -13.90 8.08 2.96
C ILE A 60 -14.58 8.49 4.26
N ASN A 61 -15.83 8.06 4.49
CA ASN A 61 -16.56 8.38 5.71
C ASN A 61 -15.91 7.75 6.95
N GLU A 62 -15.45 6.50 6.87
CA GLU A 62 -14.74 5.84 7.97
C GLU A 62 -13.48 6.62 8.38
N VAL A 63 -12.65 7.04 7.42
CA VAL A 63 -11.47 7.88 7.72
C VAL A 63 -11.86 9.25 8.28
N LYS A 64 -12.95 9.86 7.80
CA LYS A 64 -13.44 11.12 8.36
C LYS A 64 -13.82 10.97 9.84
N GLN A 65 -14.41 9.85 10.23
CA GLN A 65 -14.84 9.57 11.60
C GLN A 65 -13.72 9.10 12.54
N MET A 66 -12.50 8.83 12.02
CA MET A 66 -11.36 8.50 12.88
C MET A 66 -11.10 9.60 13.91
N SER A 67 -10.95 9.20 15.16
CA SER A 67 -10.59 10.07 16.27
C SER A 67 -9.07 10.27 16.35
N ASP A 68 -8.63 11.30 17.08
CA ASP A 68 -7.21 11.52 17.35
C ASP A 68 -6.58 10.34 18.11
N GLU A 69 -7.37 9.66 18.93
CA GLU A 69 -6.94 8.46 19.67
C GLU A 69 -6.69 7.30 18.70
N ASP A 70 -7.56 7.10 17.71
CA ASP A 70 -7.38 6.05 16.70
C ASP A 70 -6.11 6.27 15.86
N LEU A 71 -5.76 7.53 15.60
CA LEU A 71 -4.54 7.90 14.87
C LEU A 71 -3.27 7.65 15.70
N ARG A 72 -3.35 7.77 17.03
CA ARG A 72 -2.23 7.63 17.96
C ARG A 72 -2.01 6.21 18.45
N SER A 73 -3.08 5.47 18.71
CA SER A 73 -3.04 4.18 19.37
C SER A 73 -3.20 3.04 18.37
N ARG A 74 -2.09 2.40 17.97
CA ARG A 74 -2.14 1.00 17.50
C ARG A 74 -2.32 0.09 18.72
N GLY A 75 -3.54 -0.08 19.21
CA GLY A 75 -3.72 -0.79 20.48
C GLY A 75 -5.13 -1.21 20.86
N ALA A 76 -5.85 -1.96 20.00
CA ALA A 76 -6.90 -2.90 20.46
C ALA A 76 -7.47 -3.80 19.34
N ASN A 77 -7.45 -3.35 18.08
CA ASN A 77 -8.06 -4.10 16.98
C ASN A 77 -7.17 -4.14 15.73
N PRO A 78 -6.44 -5.25 15.50
CA PRO A 78 -5.70 -5.49 14.25
C PRO A 78 -6.60 -5.47 13.00
N GLU A 79 -7.92 -5.68 13.18
CA GLU A 79 -8.93 -5.67 12.12
C GLU A 79 -9.32 -4.25 11.63
N SER A 80 -9.20 -3.22 12.47
CA SER A 80 -9.52 -1.82 12.09
C SER A 80 -8.33 -1.08 11.49
N SER A 81 -7.11 -1.54 11.79
CA SER A 81 -5.88 -1.14 11.11
C SER A 81 -5.87 -1.76 9.72
N ARG A 82 -6.66 -1.20 8.79
CA ARG A 82 -6.75 -1.60 7.38
C ARG A 82 -5.39 -2.08 6.84
N PRO A 83 -5.17 -3.40 6.71
CA PRO A 83 -3.95 -3.95 6.10
C PRO A 83 -3.78 -3.49 4.64
N GLU A 84 -4.86 -2.99 4.05
CA GLU A 84 -4.93 -2.40 2.71
C GLU A 84 -4.07 -1.14 2.51
N LEU A 85 -3.47 -0.58 3.56
CA LEU A 85 -2.68 0.65 3.47
C LEU A 85 -1.19 0.43 3.29
N LEU A 86 -0.71 -0.79 3.55
CA LEU A 86 0.63 -1.23 3.15
C LEU A 86 0.61 -1.77 1.71
N LYS A 87 -0.15 -1.19 0.78
CA LYS A 87 -0.08 -1.58 -0.64
C LYS A 87 1.17 -1.04 -1.35
N LYS A 88 2.31 -1.16 -0.68
CA LYS A 88 3.52 -1.72 -1.29
C LYS A 88 3.44 -3.26 -1.28
N GLY A 89 2.29 -3.81 -1.64
CA GLY A 89 2.17 -5.24 -1.86
C GLY A 89 3.04 -5.62 -3.06
N GLY A 90 3.71 -6.76 -2.98
CA GLY A 90 4.56 -7.20 -4.08
C GLY A 90 3.79 -7.39 -5.38
N GLU A 91 4.48 -7.36 -6.50
CA GLU A 91 3.88 -7.75 -7.77
C GLU A 91 3.94 -9.27 -7.92
N HIS A 92 2.79 -9.92 -7.99
CA HIS A 92 2.69 -11.36 -8.20
C HIS A 92 2.65 -11.68 -9.69
N VAL A 93 3.40 -12.71 -10.08
CA VAL A 93 3.27 -13.36 -11.39
C VAL A 93 2.60 -14.70 -11.20
N LEU A 94 1.33 -14.79 -11.57
CA LEU A 94 0.42 -15.91 -11.30
C LEU A 94 0.07 -16.66 -12.60
N PRO A 95 -0.16 -17.99 -12.54
CA PRO A 95 -0.79 -18.69 -13.64
C PRO A 95 -2.21 -18.14 -13.88
N HIS A 96 -2.58 -18.03 -15.16
CA HIS A 96 -3.89 -17.56 -15.62
C HIS A 96 -4.35 -18.42 -16.81
N ASP A 97 -5.66 -18.49 -17.06
CA ASP A 97 -6.21 -19.33 -18.15
C ASP A 97 -5.62 -18.93 -19.52
N ASP A 98 -5.42 -17.63 -19.75
CA ASP A 98 -4.79 -17.07 -20.96
C ASP A 98 -3.26 -16.93 -20.88
N GLY A 99 -2.61 -17.48 -19.84
CA GLY A 99 -1.15 -17.47 -19.69
C GLY A 99 -0.68 -17.11 -18.28
N TRP A 100 -0.11 -15.91 -18.13
CA TRP A 100 0.52 -15.41 -16.90
C TRP A 100 0.03 -14.00 -16.58
N ALA A 101 -0.60 -13.87 -15.41
CA ALA A 101 -1.12 -12.61 -14.91
C ALA A 101 -0.07 -11.91 -14.03
N VAL A 102 0.09 -10.60 -14.23
CA VAL A 102 0.73 -9.70 -13.26
C VAL A 102 -0.36 -9.11 -12.38
N LYS A 103 -0.20 -9.23 -11.08
CA LYS A 103 -1.20 -8.77 -10.11
C LYS A 103 -0.50 -8.21 -8.89
N SER A 104 -0.74 -6.94 -8.59
CA SER A 104 -0.31 -6.38 -7.31
C SER A 104 -1.00 -7.13 -6.18
N GLU A 105 -0.27 -7.46 -5.11
CA GLU A 105 -0.71 -8.36 -4.02
C GLU A 105 -2.10 -8.05 -3.48
N ALA A 106 -2.47 -6.77 -3.53
CA ALA A 106 -3.72 -6.32 -2.98
C ALA A 106 -4.70 -5.77 -4.03
N ALA A 107 -4.41 -5.92 -5.32
CA ALA A 107 -5.38 -5.69 -6.38
C ALA A 107 -6.42 -6.81 -6.39
N LYS A 108 -7.68 -6.49 -6.73
CA LYS A 108 -8.72 -7.52 -6.90
C LYS A 108 -8.54 -8.28 -8.22
N GLN A 109 -8.03 -7.60 -9.25
CA GLN A 109 -7.83 -8.12 -10.61
C GLN A 109 -6.36 -8.05 -11.02
N ALA A 110 -5.98 -8.84 -12.02
CA ALA A 110 -4.67 -8.71 -12.67
C ALA A 110 -4.56 -7.33 -13.35
N SER A 111 -3.38 -6.72 -13.31
CA SER A 111 -3.09 -5.51 -14.07
C SER A 111 -2.94 -5.82 -15.55
N ASP A 112 -2.26 -6.92 -15.86
CA ASP A 112 -1.91 -7.33 -17.21
C ASP A 112 -1.84 -8.86 -17.29
N VAL A 113 -2.16 -9.43 -18.45
CA VAL A 113 -2.02 -10.87 -18.74
C VAL A 113 -1.17 -11.05 -19.99
N TYR A 114 -0.19 -11.95 -19.90
CA TYR A 114 0.77 -12.25 -20.96
C TYR A 114 0.72 -13.74 -21.29
N SER A 115 0.89 -14.07 -22.57
CA SER A 115 1.02 -15.47 -23.00
C SER A 115 2.31 -16.13 -22.47
N ASN A 116 3.37 -15.34 -22.28
CA ASN A 116 4.67 -15.80 -21.80
C ASN A 116 4.96 -15.34 -20.36
N LYS A 117 5.45 -16.28 -19.53
CA LYS A 117 5.87 -16.01 -18.16
C LYS A 117 6.95 -14.94 -18.06
N GLN A 118 7.92 -14.96 -18.98
CA GLN A 118 9.06 -14.06 -18.91
C GLN A 118 8.65 -12.60 -19.11
N ASP A 119 7.66 -12.35 -19.97
CA ASP A 119 7.12 -11.00 -20.21
C ASP A 119 6.36 -10.49 -18.98
N ALA A 120 5.55 -11.35 -18.35
CA ALA A 120 4.91 -11.05 -17.06
C ALA A 120 5.94 -10.75 -15.96
N ILE A 121 7.03 -11.52 -15.88
CA ILE A 121 8.13 -11.27 -14.93
C ILE A 121 8.80 -9.91 -15.20
N ASN A 122 9.08 -9.60 -16.46
CA ASN A 122 9.73 -8.33 -16.82
C ASN A 122 8.83 -7.15 -16.42
N ARG A 123 7.53 -7.23 -16.70
CA ARG A 123 6.55 -6.23 -16.30
C ARG A 123 6.46 -6.08 -14.78
N ALA A 124 6.35 -7.20 -14.06
CA ALA A 124 6.28 -7.18 -12.59
C ALA A 124 7.53 -6.55 -11.95
N LYS A 125 8.72 -6.83 -12.49
CA LYS A 125 9.98 -6.21 -12.03
C LYS A 125 10.03 -4.72 -12.27
N GLU A 126 9.58 -4.26 -13.44
CA GLU A 126 9.52 -2.84 -13.76
C GLU A 126 8.63 -2.10 -12.75
N ILE A 127 7.43 -2.62 -12.51
CA ILE A 127 6.47 -2.04 -11.57
C ILE A 127 7.05 -2.07 -10.15
N ALA A 128 7.56 -3.21 -9.69
CA ALA A 128 8.12 -3.34 -8.34
C ALA A 128 9.34 -2.45 -8.11
N ASN A 129 10.22 -2.30 -9.11
CA ASN A 129 11.36 -1.39 -9.03
C ASN A 129 10.90 0.08 -8.92
N ASN A 130 9.89 0.47 -9.70
CA ASN A 130 9.34 1.83 -9.64
C ASN A 130 8.63 2.12 -8.32
N LYS A 131 7.93 1.12 -7.76
CA LYS A 131 7.24 1.23 -6.46
C LYS A 131 8.16 0.96 -5.27
N GLN A 132 9.41 0.52 -5.51
CA GLN A 132 10.32 -0.03 -4.50
C GLN A 132 9.62 -1.08 -3.62
N THR A 133 9.17 -2.16 -4.24
CA THR A 133 8.49 -3.31 -3.62
C THR A 133 9.15 -4.62 -4.05
N ASN A 134 8.55 -5.75 -3.76
CA ASN A 134 9.03 -7.06 -4.19
C ASN A 134 8.25 -7.64 -5.38
N VAL A 135 8.80 -8.67 -6.01
CA VAL A 135 8.15 -9.49 -7.04
C VAL A 135 8.06 -10.92 -6.54
N ILE A 136 6.86 -11.50 -6.54
CA ILE A 136 6.61 -12.89 -6.16
C ILE A 136 6.21 -13.68 -7.39
N ILE A 137 7.11 -14.56 -7.84
CA ILE A 137 6.92 -15.38 -9.03
C ILE A 137 6.36 -16.74 -8.60
N HIS A 138 5.18 -17.11 -9.08
CA HIS A 138 4.58 -18.41 -8.83
C HIS A 138 4.89 -19.42 -9.94
N LYS A 139 4.80 -20.71 -9.64
CA LYS A 139 4.81 -21.81 -10.62
C LYS A 139 3.40 -22.04 -11.19
N LYS A 140 3.28 -22.93 -12.17
CA LYS A 140 1.97 -23.31 -12.75
C LYS A 140 1.03 -23.97 -11.74
N ASP A 141 1.57 -24.60 -10.70
CA ASP A 141 0.81 -25.20 -9.60
C ASP A 141 0.41 -24.17 -8.52
N GLY A 142 0.71 -22.89 -8.73
CA GLY A 142 0.43 -21.80 -7.78
C GLY A 142 1.45 -21.65 -6.65
N THR A 143 2.42 -22.56 -6.49
CA THR A 143 3.45 -22.45 -5.44
C THR A 143 4.46 -21.36 -5.76
N ILE A 144 5.08 -20.77 -4.73
CA ILE A 144 6.10 -19.74 -4.93
C ILE A 144 7.35 -20.37 -5.54
N GLN A 145 7.79 -19.81 -6.67
CA GLN A 145 9.04 -20.15 -7.32
C GLN A 145 10.18 -19.25 -6.83
N LYS A 146 9.95 -17.93 -6.75
CA LYS A 146 11.00 -16.95 -6.44
C LYS A 146 10.41 -15.67 -5.87
N ASN A 147 11.12 -15.05 -4.93
CA ASN A 147 10.86 -13.70 -4.45
C ASN A 147 12.07 -12.81 -4.79
N ILE A 148 11.84 -11.59 -5.28
CA ILE A 148 12.86 -10.60 -5.63
C ILE A 148 12.51 -9.30 -4.90
N ASN A 149 13.40 -8.78 -4.05
CA ASN A 149 13.15 -7.58 -3.25
C ASN A 149 13.84 -6.35 -3.90
N TYR A 150 13.12 -5.22 -3.99
CA TYR A 150 13.61 -3.91 -4.48
C TYR A 150 13.39 -2.76 -3.45
N GLU A 151 13.15 -3.07 -2.19
CA GLU A 151 13.01 -2.12 -1.07
C GLU A 151 14.35 -1.53 -0.60
#